data_AF-A0A5S9MAE8-F1
#
_entry.id   AF-A0A5S9MAE8-F1
#
_cell.length_a   1.000
_cell.length_b   1.000
_cell.length_c   1.000
_cell.angle_alpha   90.00
_cell.angle_beta   90.00
_cell.angle_gamma   90.00
#
_symmetry.space_group_name_H-M   'P 1'
#
loop_
_entity.id
_entity.type
_entity.pdbx_description
1 polymer ?
#
loop_
_entity_poly.entity_id
_entity_poly.type
_entity_poly.pdbx_seq_one_letter_code
_entity_poly.pdbx_strand_id
1 'polypeptide(L)'
;MRANAVNRTEDEDYQPNGKGVNVSIMLKKYGFTSTALGFIAGFSGSYIEQSLKDLSIQTDFISVEGITRINVFINTTEEYKLVNQGPVQLKKKKRFTPFVRKLRLSRREASSSCQAVCQKAFLPAFFSEVAAICHQQKVKFILDTSSAAVLETLQYKPYLLKPNEEEIAAFFGKTHPLSEKRTHSIRRKAH
;
A
#
# COMPACT_ATOMS: atom_id res chain seq x y z
N MET A 1 0.24 -32.03 1.41
CA MET A 1 -1.01 -31.85 0.62
C MET A 1 -1.08 -32.94 -0.45
N ARG A 2 -2.26 -33.46 -0.79
CA ARG A 2 -2.43 -34.48 -1.85
C ARG A 2 -3.15 -33.88 -3.06
N ALA A 3 -2.58 -34.01 -4.24
CA ALA A 3 -3.24 -33.63 -5.49
C ALA A 3 -4.46 -34.52 -5.77
N ASN A 4 -5.49 -33.97 -6.41
CA ASN A 4 -6.74 -34.67 -6.77
C ASN A 4 -7.49 -35.31 -5.58
N ALA A 5 -7.28 -34.80 -4.36
CA ALA A 5 -7.97 -35.24 -3.17
C ALA A 5 -8.50 -34.04 -2.37
N VAL A 6 -9.54 -34.26 -1.57
CA VAL A 6 -10.00 -33.27 -0.58
C VAL A 6 -8.97 -33.22 0.55
N ASN A 7 -8.37 -32.04 0.73
CA ASN A 7 -7.48 -31.76 1.86
C ASN A 7 -8.30 -31.00 2.91
N ARG A 8 -8.23 -31.42 4.17
CA ARG A 8 -8.90 -30.76 5.31
C ARG A 8 -7.85 -30.05 6.16
N THR A 9 -8.14 -28.83 6.59
CA THR A 9 -7.28 -28.06 7.50
C THR A 9 -7.53 -28.50 8.95
N GLU A 10 -6.49 -28.39 9.78
CA GLU A 10 -6.60 -28.53 11.23
C GLU A 10 -6.81 -27.17 11.89
N ASP A 11 -6.16 -26.13 11.35
CA ASP A 11 -6.28 -24.74 11.78
C ASP A 11 -6.49 -23.80 10.58
N GLU A 12 -7.17 -22.68 10.81
CA GLU A 12 -7.31 -21.58 9.88
C GLU A 12 -7.23 -20.22 10.59
N ASP A 13 -6.68 -19.22 9.89
CA ASP A 13 -6.65 -17.84 10.36
C ASP A 13 -6.96 -16.86 9.22
N TYR A 14 -7.72 -15.83 9.53
CA TYR A 14 -8.19 -14.82 8.58
C TYR A 14 -7.71 -13.44 9.02
N GLN A 15 -6.79 -12.86 8.26
CA GLN A 15 -6.23 -11.54 8.59
C GLN A 15 -6.53 -10.51 7.51
N PRO A 16 -6.99 -9.29 7.87
CA PRO A 16 -7.01 -8.17 6.94
C PRO A 16 -5.56 -7.86 6.55
N ASN A 17 -5.25 -7.90 5.24
CA ASN A 17 -3.87 -7.79 4.77
C ASN A 17 -3.73 -6.71 3.69
N GLY A 18 -2.56 -6.09 3.64
CA GLY A 18 -2.17 -5.07 2.69
C GLY A 18 -1.23 -4.07 3.35
N LYS A 19 -0.22 -3.56 2.65
CA LYS A 19 0.78 -2.66 3.24
C LYS A 19 0.15 -1.49 4.04
N GLY A 20 -0.83 -0.77 3.45
CA GLY A 20 -1.52 0.34 4.12
C GLY A 20 -2.40 -0.10 5.30
N VAL A 21 -3.05 -1.26 5.19
CA VAL A 21 -3.83 -1.89 6.27
C VAL A 21 -2.91 -2.22 7.45
N ASN A 22 -1.80 -2.89 7.20
CA ASN A 22 -0.81 -3.29 8.21
C ASN A 22 -0.19 -2.07 8.90
N VAL A 23 0.11 -1.00 8.13
CA VAL A 23 0.59 0.27 8.71
C VAL A 23 -0.45 0.87 9.65
N SER A 24 -1.72 0.88 9.27
CA SER A 24 -2.80 1.43 10.11
C SER A 24 -2.98 0.63 11.41
N ILE A 25 -2.90 -0.70 11.33
CA ILE A 25 -2.93 -1.59 12.50
C ILE A 25 -1.73 -1.34 13.42
N MET A 26 -0.53 -1.19 12.86
CA MET A 26 0.67 -0.91 13.66
C MET A 26 0.60 0.46 14.33
N LEU A 27 0.18 1.51 13.62
CA LEU A 27 -0.03 2.83 14.21
C LEU A 27 -1.00 2.77 15.39
N LYS A 28 -2.10 2.01 15.27
CA LYS A 28 -3.06 1.80 16.35
C LYS A 28 -2.43 1.12 17.57
N LYS A 29 -1.60 0.09 17.36
CA LYS A 29 -0.86 -0.59 18.45
C LYS A 29 0.07 0.35 19.22
N TYR A 30 0.61 1.37 18.55
CA TYR A 30 1.43 2.42 19.18
C TYR A 30 0.63 3.62 19.71
N GLY A 31 -0.70 3.54 19.75
CA GLY A 31 -1.57 4.60 20.28
C GLY A 31 -1.84 5.75 19.30
N PHE A 32 -1.43 5.65 18.03
CA PHE A 32 -1.71 6.66 17.02
C PHE A 32 -3.02 6.39 16.29
N THR A 33 -3.72 7.45 15.92
CA THR A 33 -4.90 7.39 15.06
C THR A 33 -4.50 7.41 13.59
N SER A 34 -5.22 6.68 12.75
CA SER A 34 -5.06 6.73 11.30
C SER A 34 -6.39 6.48 10.58
N THR A 35 -6.48 6.95 9.34
CA THR A 35 -7.59 6.66 8.43
C THR A 35 -7.07 5.82 7.26
N ALA A 36 -7.51 4.57 7.17
CA ALA A 36 -7.16 3.69 6.07
C ALA A 36 -7.94 4.06 4.80
N LEU A 37 -7.20 4.40 3.75
CA LEU A 37 -7.73 4.72 2.42
C LEU A 37 -7.32 3.64 1.42
N GLY A 38 -8.11 3.49 0.34
CA GLY A 38 -7.80 2.55 -0.73
C GLY A 38 -9.02 2.11 -1.50
N PHE A 39 -8.90 0.98 -2.19
CA PHE A 39 -9.98 0.36 -2.94
C PHE A 39 -10.34 -0.99 -2.32
N ILE A 40 -11.64 -1.23 -2.15
CA ILE A 40 -12.18 -2.51 -1.68
C ILE A 40 -13.30 -2.97 -2.62
N ALA A 41 -13.53 -4.28 -2.71
CA ALA A 41 -14.53 -4.86 -3.59
C ALA A 41 -15.16 -6.11 -2.97
N GLY A 42 -16.48 -6.21 -3.04
CA GLY A 42 -17.27 -7.35 -2.57
C GLY A 42 -17.04 -7.75 -1.12
N PHE A 43 -17.40 -9.00 -0.79
CA PHE A 43 -17.40 -9.49 0.60
C PHE A 43 -16.02 -9.48 1.26
N SER A 44 -14.95 -9.80 0.52
CA SER A 44 -13.58 -9.80 1.05
C SER A 44 -13.09 -8.38 1.35
N GLY A 45 -13.55 -7.40 0.58
CA GLY A 45 -13.36 -5.98 0.89
C GLY A 45 -14.08 -5.56 2.16
N SER A 46 -15.34 -5.97 2.32
CA SER A 46 -16.13 -5.71 3.54
C SER A 46 -15.51 -6.34 4.78
N TYR A 47 -14.95 -7.54 4.69
CA TYR A 47 -14.21 -8.17 5.80
C TYR A 47 -13.04 -7.31 6.28
N ILE A 48 -12.24 -6.77 5.35
CA ILE A 48 -11.11 -5.90 5.67
C ILE A 48 -11.59 -4.62 6.38
N GLU A 49 -12.63 -4.00 5.84
CA GLU A 49 -13.19 -2.77 6.41
C GLU A 49 -13.74 -3.02 7.83
N GLN A 50 -14.49 -4.10 8.04
CA GLN A 50 -15.04 -4.46 9.34
C GLN A 50 -13.93 -4.76 10.35
N SER A 51 -12.92 -5.55 9.95
CA SER A 51 -11.79 -5.89 10.82
C SER A 51 -11.03 -4.64 11.31
N LEU A 52 -10.88 -3.62 10.45
CA LEU A 52 -10.27 -2.35 10.85
C LEU A 52 -11.17 -1.54 11.80
N LYS A 53 -12.49 -1.54 11.56
CA LYS A 53 -13.46 -0.89 12.45
C LYS A 53 -13.49 -1.53 13.84
N ASP A 54 -13.42 -2.85 13.92
CA ASP A 54 -13.36 -3.60 15.18
C ASP A 54 -12.11 -3.24 15.99
N LEU A 55 -11.01 -2.94 15.31
CA LEU A 55 -9.78 -2.41 15.92
C LEU A 55 -9.82 -0.91 16.23
N SER A 56 -10.98 -0.25 16.07
CA SER A 56 -11.17 1.20 16.23
C SER A 56 -10.19 2.02 15.38
N ILE A 57 -10.02 1.61 14.11
CA ILE A 57 -9.26 2.29 13.07
C ILE A 57 -10.27 2.89 12.09
N GLN A 58 -10.10 4.17 11.73
CA GLN A 58 -10.98 4.82 10.79
C GLN A 58 -10.73 4.29 9.37
N THR A 59 -11.78 4.16 8.57
CA THR A 59 -11.69 3.70 7.19
C THR A 59 -12.47 4.63 6.27
N ASP A 60 -11.91 4.95 5.11
CA ASP A 60 -12.62 5.70 4.06
C ASP A 60 -12.28 5.14 2.67
N PHE A 61 -12.58 3.86 2.48
CA PHE A 61 -12.32 3.15 1.24
C PHE A 61 -13.23 3.57 0.09
N ILE A 62 -12.82 3.27 -1.14
CA ILE A 62 -13.62 3.41 -2.35
C ILE A 62 -14.05 2.03 -2.79
N SER A 63 -15.36 1.81 -2.83
CA SER A 63 -15.92 0.56 -3.35
C SER A 63 -15.75 0.48 -4.88
N VAL A 64 -15.31 -0.67 -5.36
CA VAL A 64 -15.22 -1.01 -6.79
C VAL A 64 -15.87 -2.36 -7.06
N GLU A 65 -16.17 -2.63 -8.32
CA GLU A 65 -16.72 -3.92 -8.76
C GLU A 65 -15.68 -5.04 -8.61
N GLY A 66 -16.17 -6.27 -8.40
CA GLY A 66 -15.35 -7.47 -8.24
C GLY A 66 -15.12 -7.84 -6.78
N ILE A 67 -14.01 -8.53 -6.52
CA ILE A 67 -13.65 -9.09 -5.21
C ILE A 67 -12.22 -8.65 -4.86
N THR A 68 -12.02 -8.07 -3.66
CA THR A 68 -10.67 -7.79 -3.13
C THR A 68 -9.86 -9.08 -3.07
N ARG A 69 -8.57 -9.00 -3.40
CA ARG A 69 -7.67 -10.16 -3.45
C ARG A 69 -7.70 -10.97 -2.14
N ILE A 70 -7.83 -12.29 -2.26
CA ILE A 70 -7.66 -13.26 -1.19
C ILE A 70 -6.31 -13.96 -1.44
N ASN A 71 -5.42 -13.84 -0.47
CA ASN A 71 -4.15 -14.54 -0.48
C ASN A 71 -4.30 -15.74 0.47
N VAL A 72 -4.12 -16.95 -0.05
CA VAL A 72 -4.15 -18.18 0.75
C VAL A 72 -2.72 -18.65 0.94
N PHE A 73 -2.34 -18.84 2.21
CA PHE A 73 -1.08 -19.43 2.61
C PHE A 73 -1.39 -20.81 3.19
N ILE A 74 -0.76 -21.84 2.63
CA ILE A 74 -0.97 -23.22 3.06
C ILE A 74 0.36 -23.72 3.59
N ASN A 75 0.42 -23.96 4.90
CA ASN A 75 1.60 -24.45 5.57
C ASN A 75 1.47 -25.96 5.79
N THR A 76 2.30 -26.74 5.10
CA THR A 76 2.43 -28.19 5.30
C THR A 76 3.90 -28.52 5.59
N THR A 77 4.41 -29.65 5.11
CA THR A 77 5.88 -29.85 5.00
C THR A 77 6.53 -28.80 4.10
N GLU A 78 5.77 -28.29 3.14
CA GLU A 78 6.15 -27.16 2.28
C GLU A 78 5.11 -26.03 2.41
N GLU A 79 5.55 -24.79 2.17
CA GLU A 79 4.70 -23.59 2.12
C GLU A 79 4.21 -23.32 0.70
N TYR A 80 2.89 -23.19 0.53
CA TYR A 80 2.28 -22.80 -0.74
C TYR A 80 1.56 -21.47 -0.60
N LYS A 81 1.66 -20.64 -1.64
CA LYS A 81 1.03 -19.32 -1.70
C LYS A 81 0.15 -19.19 -2.94
N LEU A 82 -1.16 -19.15 -2.73
CA LEU A 82 -2.16 -18.98 -3.79
C LEU A 82 -2.71 -17.57 -3.75
N VAL A 83 -2.77 -16.91 -4.90
CA VAL A 83 -3.03 -15.48 -4.93
C VAL A 83 -3.87 -15.12 -6.16
N ASN A 84 -5.14 -14.77 -5.97
CA ASN A 84 -6.04 -14.42 -7.09
C ASN A 84 -5.67 -13.06 -7.71
N GLN A 85 -6.30 -12.64 -8.81
CA GLN A 85 -5.93 -11.38 -9.47
C GLN A 85 -6.38 -10.12 -8.71
N GLY A 86 -7.37 -10.22 -7.82
CA GLY A 86 -8.06 -9.07 -7.26
C GLY A 86 -8.95 -8.36 -8.29
N PRO A 87 -9.47 -7.16 -7.99
CA PRO A 87 -10.37 -6.44 -8.89
C PRO A 87 -9.61 -5.92 -10.12
N VAL A 88 -9.88 -6.52 -11.29
CA VAL A 88 -9.20 -6.27 -12.57
C VAL A 88 -9.36 -4.81 -13.04
N GLN A 89 -10.42 -4.14 -12.60
CA GLN A 89 -10.81 -2.81 -13.05
C GLN A 89 -9.90 -1.68 -12.52
N LEU A 90 -9.02 -1.94 -11.55
CA LEU A 90 -8.08 -0.95 -11.01
C LEU A 90 -6.99 -0.52 -12.00
N LYS A 91 -6.88 -1.17 -13.16
CA LYS A 91 -5.93 -0.79 -14.22
C LYS A 91 -6.34 0.46 -15.02
N LYS A 92 -7.55 1.01 -14.82
CA LYS A 92 -8.05 2.18 -15.56
C LYS A 92 -7.85 3.49 -14.79
N LYS A 93 -7.16 4.46 -15.40
CA LYS A 93 -6.83 5.79 -14.81
C LYS A 93 -8.03 6.53 -14.20
N LYS A 94 -9.23 6.42 -14.81
CA LYS A 94 -10.46 7.10 -14.37
C LYS A 94 -10.94 6.71 -12.97
N ARG A 95 -10.51 5.57 -12.41
CA ARG A 95 -10.95 5.10 -11.08
C ARG A 95 -10.16 5.72 -9.92
N PHE A 96 -9.07 6.44 -10.18
CA PHE A 96 -8.30 7.14 -9.16
C PHE A 96 -8.85 8.52 -8.79
N THR A 97 -9.73 9.09 -9.63
CA THR A 97 -10.32 10.42 -9.39
C THR A 97 -11.02 10.56 -8.04
N PRO A 98 -11.84 9.59 -7.59
CA PRO A 98 -12.46 9.67 -6.26
C PRO A 98 -11.42 9.64 -5.12
N PHE A 99 -10.32 8.89 -5.29
CA PHE A 99 -9.24 8.80 -4.31
C PHE A 99 -8.50 10.14 -4.19
N VAL A 100 -8.12 10.70 -5.34
CA VAL A 100 -7.49 12.03 -5.43
C VAL A 100 -8.40 13.10 -4.80
N ARG A 101 -9.72 13.03 -5.03
CA ARG A 101 -10.67 13.97 -4.43
C ARG A 101 -10.71 13.85 -2.91
N LYS A 102 -10.73 12.63 -2.35
CA LYS A 102 -10.68 12.39 -0.90
C LYS A 102 -9.41 12.95 -0.27
N LEU A 103 -8.25 12.68 -0.88
CA LEU A 103 -6.97 13.25 -0.44
C LEU A 103 -7.02 14.78 -0.41
N ARG A 104 -7.55 15.41 -1.45
CA ARG A 104 -7.68 16.87 -1.52
C ARG A 104 -8.53 17.47 -0.39
N LEU A 105 -9.57 16.76 0.05
CA LEU A 105 -10.48 17.22 1.10
C LEU A 105 -9.96 17.00 2.52
N SER A 106 -9.09 16.00 2.72
CA SER A 106 -8.58 15.60 4.06
C SER A 106 -7.74 16.66 4.80
N ARG A 107 -7.31 17.73 4.13
CA ARG A 107 -6.45 18.78 4.73
C ARG A 107 -7.16 19.68 5.75
N ARG A 108 -8.50 19.74 5.75
CA ARG A 108 -9.20 20.81 6.49
C ARG A 108 -9.11 20.69 8.02
N GLU A 109 -8.69 19.56 8.59
CA GLU A 109 -8.84 19.33 10.04
C GLU A 109 -7.58 18.92 10.83
N ALA A 110 -6.43 18.64 10.21
CA ALA A 110 -5.29 18.05 10.95
C ALA A 110 -3.96 18.80 10.76
N SER A 111 -3.46 19.41 11.85
CA SER A 111 -2.12 20.02 11.96
C SER A 111 -0.96 18.99 11.97
N SER A 112 -1.25 17.69 11.85
CA SER A 112 -0.28 16.59 11.93
C SER A 112 -0.56 15.49 10.89
N SER A 113 -0.61 15.83 9.60
CA SER A 113 -0.93 14.87 8.54
C SER A 113 0.28 14.05 8.09
N CYS A 114 0.21 12.73 8.24
CA CYS A 114 1.10 11.76 7.58
C CYS A 114 0.24 10.81 6.75
N GLN A 115 0.47 10.74 5.44
CA GLN A 115 -0.24 9.81 4.55
C GLN A 115 0.77 8.91 3.85
N ALA A 116 0.62 7.59 4.03
CA ALA A 116 1.64 6.62 3.70
C ALA A 116 1.12 5.38 2.93
N VAL A 117 1.97 4.97 1.98
CA VAL A 117 2.12 3.66 1.31
C VAL A 117 1.04 3.21 0.32
N CYS A 118 1.44 3.08 -0.95
CA CYS A 118 0.65 2.51 -2.04
C CYS A 118 1.33 1.26 -2.63
N GLN A 119 0.51 0.25 -2.96
CA GLN A 119 0.91 -1.07 -3.47
C GLN A 119 1.47 -1.01 -4.91
N LYS A 120 2.15 -2.08 -5.35
CA LYS A 120 2.71 -2.24 -6.71
C LYS A 120 1.68 -2.16 -7.86
N ALA A 121 0.38 -2.22 -7.56
CA ALA A 121 -0.69 -2.33 -8.54
C ALA A 121 -1.16 -0.98 -9.13
N PHE A 122 -0.61 0.14 -8.66
CA PHE A 122 -0.98 1.46 -9.16
C PHE A 122 -0.16 1.87 -10.39
N LEU A 123 -0.80 2.65 -11.27
CA LEU A 123 -0.13 3.25 -12.42
C LEU A 123 0.96 4.23 -11.93
N PRO A 124 2.14 4.29 -12.55
CA PRO A 124 3.19 5.26 -12.24
C PRO A 124 2.69 6.69 -11.99
N ALA A 125 1.86 7.19 -12.92
CA ALA A 125 1.28 8.53 -12.86
C ALA A 125 0.45 8.83 -11.59
N PHE A 126 -0.08 7.80 -10.93
CA PHE A 126 -0.84 7.96 -9.69
C PHE A 126 0.04 8.42 -8.53
N PHE A 127 1.25 7.86 -8.41
CA PHE A 127 2.18 8.24 -7.33
C PHE A 127 2.58 9.72 -7.46
N SER A 128 2.86 10.17 -8.67
CA SER A 128 3.21 11.57 -8.98
C SER A 128 2.06 12.52 -8.69
N GLU A 129 0.82 12.15 -9.02
CA GLU A 129 -0.37 12.97 -8.71
C GLU A 129 -0.60 13.10 -7.19
N VAL A 130 -0.49 12.00 -6.45
CA VAL A 130 -0.61 12.01 -4.98
C VAL A 130 0.51 12.85 -4.35
N ALA A 131 1.76 12.67 -4.80
CA ALA A 131 2.90 13.43 -4.30
C ALA A 131 2.72 14.94 -4.53
N ALA A 132 2.24 15.34 -5.71
CA ALA A 132 1.93 16.73 -6.03
C ALA A 132 0.87 17.34 -5.10
N ILE A 133 -0.20 16.58 -4.81
CA ILE A 133 -1.26 17.02 -3.88
C ILE A 133 -0.69 17.21 -2.48
N CYS A 134 0.05 16.22 -1.95
CA CYS A 134 0.65 16.32 -0.63
C CYS A 134 1.61 17.52 -0.54
N HIS A 135 2.41 17.76 -1.59
CA HIS A 135 3.30 18.91 -1.68
C HIS A 135 2.55 20.24 -1.62
N GLN A 136 1.51 20.41 -2.45
CA GLN A 136 0.66 21.62 -2.45
C GLN A 136 -0.02 21.85 -1.09
N GLN A 137 -0.39 20.77 -0.41
CA GLN A 137 -1.04 20.82 0.89
C GLN A 137 -0.07 20.95 2.07
N LYS A 138 1.24 20.92 1.83
CA LYS A 138 2.31 20.90 2.86
C LYS A 138 2.16 19.71 3.83
N VAL A 139 1.73 18.56 3.31
CA VAL A 139 1.56 17.30 4.04
C VAL A 139 2.79 16.42 3.84
N LYS A 140 3.24 15.73 4.90
CA LYS A 140 4.35 14.77 4.79
C LYS A 140 3.90 13.54 4.01
N PHE A 141 4.49 13.35 2.84
CA PHE A 141 4.23 12.22 1.96
C PHE A 141 5.27 11.10 2.16
N ILE A 142 4.81 9.89 2.46
CA ILE A 142 5.68 8.71 2.63
C ILE A 142 5.31 7.64 1.60
N LEU A 143 6.30 7.13 0.87
CA LEU A 143 6.08 6.15 -0.19
C LEU A 143 6.99 4.93 -0.06
N ASP A 144 6.38 3.74 -0.06
CA ASP A 144 7.03 2.43 -0.07
C ASP A 144 6.53 1.60 -1.25
N THR A 145 7.18 1.76 -2.39
CA THR A 145 6.88 1.06 -3.63
C THR A 145 8.16 0.53 -4.27
N SER A 146 8.06 -0.62 -4.94
CA SER A 146 9.16 -1.18 -5.74
C SER A 146 9.15 -0.66 -7.18
N SER A 147 8.25 0.27 -7.52
CA SER A 147 8.14 0.81 -8.87
C SER A 147 9.17 1.91 -9.09
N ALA A 148 9.88 1.87 -10.21
CA ALA A 148 10.79 2.95 -10.63
C ALA A 148 10.09 4.31 -10.79
N ALA A 149 8.75 4.31 -10.90
CA ALA A 149 7.92 5.51 -10.87
C ALA A 149 8.11 6.36 -9.61
N VAL A 150 8.68 5.79 -8.54
CA VAL A 150 9.05 6.55 -7.34
C VAL A 150 9.98 7.73 -7.67
N LEU A 151 10.83 7.62 -8.70
CA LEU A 151 11.73 8.69 -9.10
C LEU A 151 10.99 9.95 -9.58
N GLU A 152 9.83 9.78 -10.23
CA GLU A 152 8.99 10.90 -10.67
C GLU A 152 8.43 11.71 -9.49
N THR A 153 8.35 11.11 -8.31
CA THR A 153 7.86 11.78 -7.10
C THR A 153 8.90 12.69 -6.45
N LEU A 154 10.20 12.51 -6.75
CA LEU A 154 11.30 13.24 -6.11
C LEU A 154 11.20 14.76 -6.27
N GLN A 155 10.69 15.24 -7.41
CA GLN A 155 10.47 16.67 -7.66
C GLN A 155 9.51 17.32 -6.64
N TYR A 156 8.62 16.53 -6.04
CA TYR A 156 7.65 16.98 -5.03
C TYR A 156 8.18 16.86 -3.59
N LYS A 157 9.45 16.46 -3.41
CA LYS A 157 10.13 16.32 -2.11
C LYS A 157 9.32 15.45 -1.13
N PRO A 158 9.12 14.15 -1.42
CA PRO A 158 8.49 13.23 -0.48
C PRO A 158 9.27 13.27 0.84
N TYR A 159 8.57 13.16 1.97
CA TYR A 159 9.19 13.18 3.29
C TYR A 159 10.04 11.94 3.58
N LEU A 160 9.62 10.78 3.07
CA LEU A 160 10.37 9.53 3.22
C LEU A 160 10.08 8.58 2.06
N LEU A 161 11.16 8.04 1.48
CA LEU A 161 11.13 6.89 0.58
C LEU A 161 11.84 5.72 1.24
N LYS A 162 11.24 4.52 1.21
CA LYS A 162 11.83 3.32 1.84
C LYS A 162 12.23 2.23 0.83
N PRO A 163 13.08 2.50 -0.16
CA PRO A 163 13.54 1.46 -1.07
C PRO A 163 14.63 0.57 -0.43
N ASN A 164 14.63 -0.70 -0.78
CA ASN A 164 15.73 -1.63 -0.49
C ASN A 164 16.88 -1.49 -1.51
N GLU A 165 18.00 -2.18 -1.30
CA GLU A 165 19.19 -2.04 -2.17
C GLU A 165 18.95 -2.51 -3.60
N GLU A 166 18.18 -3.58 -3.78
CA GLU A 166 17.79 -4.11 -5.09
C GLU A 166 16.89 -3.14 -5.85
N GLU A 167 15.90 -2.56 -5.19
CA GLU A 167 15.01 -1.54 -5.73
C GLU A 167 15.80 -0.30 -6.15
N ILE A 168 16.73 0.15 -5.30
CA ILE A 168 17.64 1.24 -5.63
C ILE A 168 18.48 0.89 -6.86
N ALA A 169 19.12 -0.28 -6.90
CA ALA A 169 19.92 -0.69 -8.06
C ALA A 169 19.07 -0.71 -9.34
N ALA A 170 17.86 -1.26 -9.27
CA ALA A 170 16.91 -1.30 -10.38
C ALA A 170 16.48 0.10 -10.85
N PHE A 171 16.24 1.06 -9.94
CA PHE A 171 15.87 2.43 -10.30
C PHE A 171 16.95 3.14 -11.13
N PHE A 172 18.22 2.78 -10.93
CA PHE A 172 19.35 3.35 -11.66
C PHE A 172 19.93 2.43 -12.73
N GLY A 173 19.22 1.36 -13.12
CA GLY A 173 19.62 0.44 -14.17
C GLY A 173 20.91 -0.34 -13.87
N LYS A 174 21.18 -0.62 -12.59
CA LYS A 174 22.38 -1.34 -12.15
C LYS A 174 22.07 -2.77 -11.75
N THR A 175 22.97 -3.69 -12.11
CA THR A 175 22.88 -5.13 -11.81
C THR A 175 23.47 -5.52 -10.46
N HIS A 176 24.16 -4.59 -9.77
CA HIS A 176 24.82 -4.82 -8.49
C HIS A 176 24.36 -3.80 -7.43
N PRO A 177 24.33 -4.19 -6.14
CA PRO A 177 23.97 -3.31 -5.03
C PRO A 177 24.79 -2.01 -5.05
N LEU A 178 24.15 -0.87 -4.83
CA LEU A 178 24.86 0.40 -4.65
C LEU A 178 25.55 0.42 -3.29
N SER A 179 26.76 1.02 -3.24
CA SER A 179 27.47 1.20 -1.97
C SER A 179 26.63 1.96 -0.94
N GLU A 180 26.76 1.61 0.35
CA GLU A 180 25.94 2.15 1.46
C GLU A 180 25.83 3.69 1.45
N LYS A 181 26.93 4.39 1.15
CA LYS A 181 26.96 5.86 1.07
C LYS A 181 25.99 6.43 0.02
N ARG A 182 25.83 5.77 -1.14
CA ARG A 182 24.90 6.20 -2.20
C ARG A 182 23.44 5.88 -1.82
N THR A 183 23.21 4.71 -1.24
CA THR A 183 21.90 4.27 -0.73
C THR A 183 21.37 5.24 0.33
N HIS A 184 22.20 5.65 1.28
CA HIS A 184 21.83 6.61 2.32
C HIS A 184 21.46 7.99 1.77
N SER A 185 22.16 8.44 0.71
CA SER A 185 21.86 9.74 0.08
C SER A 185 20.50 9.76 -0.60
N ILE A 186 20.05 8.66 -1.20
CA ILE A 186 18.72 8.54 -1.83
C ILE A 186 17.64 8.48 -0.75
N ARG A 187 17.88 7.75 0.35
CA ARG A 187 16.98 7.71 1.50
C ARG A 187 16.84 9.08 2.18
N ARG A 188 17.91 9.90 2.19
CA ARG A 188 17.96 11.23 2.85
C ARG A 188 17.66 12.42 1.97
N LYS A 189 17.76 12.35 0.63
CA LYS A 189 17.36 13.45 -0.30
C LYS A 189 15.85 13.75 -0.29
N ALA A 190 15.10 13.04 0.56
CA ALA A 190 13.74 13.31 1.01
C ALA A 190 13.64 14.43 2.10
N HIS A 191 14.77 15.03 2.50
CA HIS A 191 14.83 16.17 3.44
C HIS A 191 15.10 17.49 2.73
#